data_AF-A0A449I4Y6-F1
#
_entry.id   AF-A0A449I4Y6-F1
#
_cell.length_a   1.000
_cell.length_b   1.000
_cell.length_c   1.000
_cell.angle_alpha   90.00
_cell.angle_beta   90.00
_cell.angle_gamma   90.00
#
_symmetry.space_group_name_H-M   'P 1'
#
loop_
_entity.id
_entity.type
_entity.pdbx_description
1 polymer ?
#
loop_
_entity_poly.entity_id
_entity_poly.type
_entity_poly.pdbx_seq_one_letter_code
_entity_poly.pdbx_strand_id
1 'polypeptide(L)'
;MLYYLYKYRFMRKRIMFGIWLCSVLLFVSCNGNYGYPGKVTFDATGGSQTVSGEECFYSLEITDYNGDGKSSDGLLADESDSLTVTYQWLTVRAKKFDNSLTIIAEPNNTGRKRQLYIAGWVDNSFADIKVVQTK
;
A
#
# COMPACT_ATOMS: atom_id res chain seq x y z
N MET A 1 -56.41 18.86 -0.82
CA MET A 1 -55.17 19.66 -0.65
C MET A 1 -54.13 19.00 0.26
N LEU A 2 -54.50 18.50 1.45
CA LEU A 2 -53.57 17.85 2.41
C LEU A 2 -52.84 16.59 1.86
N TYR A 3 -53.51 15.75 1.07
CA TYR A 3 -52.93 14.52 0.51
C TYR A 3 -51.72 14.79 -0.40
N TYR A 4 -51.81 15.81 -1.26
CA TYR A 4 -50.72 16.20 -2.15
C TYR A 4 -49.51 16.78 -1.41
N LEU A 5 -49.75 17.55 -0.34
CA LEU A 5 -48.70 18.07 0.54
C LEU A 5 -47.99 16.95 1.31
N TYR A 6 -48.73 15.93 1.78
CA TYR A 6 -48.16 14.76 2.44
C TYR A 6 -47.29 13.92 1.48
N LYS A 7 -47.81 13.63 0.29
CA LYS A 7 -47.07 12.90 -0.76
C LYS A 7 -45.81 13.65 -1.21
N TYR A 8 -45.89 14.98 -1.38
CA TYR A 8 -44.75 15.82 -1.71
C TYR A 8 -43.67 15.84 -0.61
N ARG A 9 -44.07 15.97 0.67
CA ARG A 9 -43.14 15.90 1.82
C ARG A 9 -42.51 14.52 1.97
N PHE A 10 -43.23 13.44 1.65
CA PHE A 10 -42.71 12.07 1.67
C PHE A 10 -41.71 11.79 0.54
N MET A 11 -42.01 12.23 -0.70
CA MET A 11 -41.11 12.10 -1.85
C MET A 11 -39.82 12.92 -1.68
N ARG A 12 -39.92 14.15 -1.14
CA ARG A 12 -38.75 15.01 -0.85
C ARG A 12 -37.79 14.37 0.18
N LYS A 13 -38.32 13.69 1.20
CA LYS A 13 -37.50 12.95 2.17
C LYS A 13 -36.78 11.75 1.55
N ARG A 14 -37.42 11.02 0.63
CA ARG A 14 -36.81 9.88 -0.08
C ARG A 14 -35.74 10.34 -1.08
N ILE A 15 -35.96 11.45 -1.78
CA ILE A 15 -34.96 12.06 -2.67
C ILE A 15 -33.76 12.56 -1.87
N MET A 16 -33.98 13.24 -0.74
CA MET A 16 -32.89 13.65 0.15
C MET A 16 -32.10 12.47 0.73
N PHE A 17 -32.78 11.38 1.11
CA PHE A 17 -32.13 10.16 1.60
C PHE A 17 -31.32 9.46 0.50
N GLY A 18 -31.84 9.44 -0.73
CA GLY A 18 -31.12 8.92 -1.90
C GLY A 18 -29.88 9.73 -2.25
N ILE A 19 -29.97 11.07 -2.21
CA ILE A 19 -28.81 11.97 -2.42
C ILE A 19 -27.76 11.75 -1.32
N TRP A 20 -28.17 11.65 -0.05
CA TRP A 20 -27.27 11.37 1.06
C TRP A 20 -26.57 10.00 0.93
N LEU A 21 -27.30 8.96 0.52
CA LEU A 21 -26.74 7.63 0.28
C LEU A 21 -25.77 7.62 -0.92
N CYS A 22 -26.07 8.36 -2.00
CA CYS A 22 -25.16 8.56 -3.12
C CYS A 22 -23.90 9.36 -2.72
N SER A 23 -24.02 10.36 -1.85
CA SER A 23 -22.85 11.11 -1.35
C SER A 23 -21.88 10.24 -0.54
N VAL A 24 -22.38 9.25 0.20
CA VAL A 24 -21.52 8.27 0.92
C VAL A 24 -20.77 7.35 -0.05
N LEU A 25 -21.35 7.03 -1.21
CA LEU A 25 -20.71 6.20 -2.25
C LEU A 25 -19.63 6.94 -3.07
N LEU A 26 -19.64 8.27 -3.08
CA LEU A 26 -18.66 9.08 -3.83
C LEU A 26 -17.30 9.25 -3.12
N PHE A 27 -17.13 8.71 -1.91
CA PHE A 27 -15.85 8.77 -1.19
C PHE A 27 -14.92 7.56 -1.41
N VAL A 28 -15.27 6.63 -2.30
CA VAL A 28 -14.40 5.49 -2.65
C VAL A 28 -13.64 5.80 -3.94
N SER A 29 -12.83 6.86 -3.95
CA SER A 29 -11.73 6.95 -4.92
C SER A 29 -10.58 7.72 -4.30
N CYS A 30 -9.65 6.99 -3.72
CA CYS A 30 -8.29 7.45 -3.62
C CYS A 30 -7.44 6.23 -3.89
N ASN A 31 -7.12 5.99 -5.16
CA ASN A 31 -6.16 4.97 -5.55
C ASN A 31 -4.74 5.48 -5.23
N GLY A 32 -4.54 5.87 -3.97
CA GLY A 32 -3.27 6.33 -3.48
C GLY A 32 -2.30 5.16 -3.50
N ASN A 33 -1.06 5.43 -3.89
CA ASN A 33 0.01 4.43 -3.88
C ASN A 33 -0.18 3.25 -4.85
N TYR A 34 -0.90 3.46 -5.98
CA TYR A 34 -1.05 2.46 -7.04
C TYR A 34 -1.67 1.13 -6.56
N GLY A 35 -2.60 1.20 -5.61
CA GLY A 35 -3.26 0.04 -5.01
C GLY A 35 -2.44 -0.69 -3.94
N TYR A 36 -1.16 -0.35 -3.76
CA TYR A 36 -0.32 -0.98 -2.74
C TYR A 36 -0.64 -0.44 -1.34
N PRO A 37 -0.54 -1.28 -0.29
CA PRO A 37 -0.72 -0.81 1.07
C PRO A 37 0.36 0.18 1.46
N GLY A 38 0.00 1.35 2.01
CA GLY A 38 0.99 2.32 2.49
C GLY A 38 1.81 1.84 3.71
N LYS A 39 1.40 0.73 4.36
CA LYS A 39 2.10 0.18 5.52
C LYS A 39 1.91 -1.33 5.67
N VAL A 40 3.00 -2.03 6.00
CA VAL A 40 3.02 -3.44 6.41
C VAL A 40 3.65 -3.55 7.79
N THR A 41 3.10 -4.42 8.65
CA THR A 41 3.61 -4.61 10.02
C THR A 41 3.95 -6.07 10.28
N PHE A 42 5.12 -6.29 10.86
CA PHE A 42 5.57 -7.58 11.38
C PHE A 42 5.72 -7.52 12.90
N ASP A 43 5.50 -8.64 13.56
CA ASP A 43 5.90 -8.81 14.95
C ASP A 43 7.41 -9.07 15.07
N ALA A 44 7.90 -9.26 16.29
CA ALA A 44 9.32 -9.50 16.57
C ALA A 44 9.85 -10.80 15.94
N THR A 45 8.99 -11.78 15.64
CA THR A 45 9.41 -13.04 15.02
C THR A 45 9.72 -12.87 13.53
N GLY A 46 9.19 -11.81 12.90
CA GLY A 46 9.37 -11.54 11.49
C GLY A 46 8.44 -12.41 10.64
N GLY A 47 8.96 -12.95 9.54
CA GLY A 47 8.20 -13.82 8.63
C GLY A 47 8.00 -13.19 7.26
N SER A 48 7.00 -13.69 6.53
CA SER A 48 6.72 -13.31 5.14
C SER A 48 5.27 -12.86 4.97
N GLN A 49 5.05 -11.78 4.23
CA GLN A 49 3.73 -11.31 3.81
C GLN A 49 3.76 -10.95 2.33
N THR A 50 2.75 -11.41 1.59
CA THR A 50 2.54 -11.00 0.20
C THR A 50 1.53 -9.88 0.15
N VAL A 51 1.87 -8.81 -0.56
CA VAL A 51 0.99 -7.67 -0.84
C VAL A 51 0.90 -7.45 -2.34
N SER A 52 -0.18 -6.84 -2.79
CA SER A 52 -0.39 -6.53 -4.20
C SER A 52 -0.84 -5.09 -4.36
N GLY A 53 -0.57 -4.53 -5.53
CA GLY A 53 -1.14 -3.28 -6.01
C GLY A 53 -1.91 -3.49 -7.30
N GLU A 54 -2.23 -2.40 -7.98
CA GLU A 54 -2.91 -2.43 -9.27
C GLU A 54 -1.91 -2.40 -10.44
N GLU A 55 -0.77 -1.73 -10.26
CA GLU A 55 0.29 -1.58 -11.26
C GLU A 55 1.54 -2.38 -10.86
N CYS A 56 2.29 -2.90 -11.83
CA CYS A 56 3.56 -3.57 -11.56
C CYS A 56 4.73 -2.56 -11.42
N PHE A 57 5.72 -2.89 -10.61
CA PHE A 57 6.95 -2.09 -10.50
C PHE A 57 7.95 -2.46 -11.61
N TYR A 58 8.60 -1.46 -12.20
CA TYR A 58 9.74 -1.71 -13.10
C TYR A 58 11.10 -1.64 -12.37
N SER A 59 11.13 -1.03 -11.18
CA SER A 59 12.29 -0.96 -10.30
C SER A 59 11.86 -0.88 -8.83
N LEU A 60 12.66 -1.46 -7.93
CA LEU A 60 12.44 -1.42 -6.49
C LEU A 60 13.74 -1.09 -5.75
N GLU A 61 13.60 -0.33 -4.68
CA GLU A 61 14.65 -0.10 -3.69
C GLU A 61 14.09 -0.18 -2.26
N ILE A 62 14.94 -0.51 -1.31
CA ILE A 62 14.65 -0.41 0.12
C ILE A 62 15.42 0.79 0.67
N THR A 63 14.71 1.69 1.33
CA THR A 63 15.25 2.96 1.84
C THR A 63 15.10 3.07 3.35
N ASP A 64 16.09 3.71 3.98
CA ASP A 64 16.02 4.11 5.39
C ASP A 64 15.99 5.64 5.50
N TYR A 65 14.82 6.24 5.24
CA TYR A 65 14.63 7.69 5.33
C TYR A 65 14.93 8.29 6.72
N ASN A 66 14.87 7.48 7.78
CA ASN A 66 15.11 7.94 9.16
C ASN A 66 16.49 7.52 9.71
N GLY A 67 17.26 6.77 8.92
CA GLY A 67 18.60 6.31 9.26
C GLY A 67 19.68 7.22 8.68
N ASP A 68 20.72 6.61 8.12
CA ASP A 68 21.83 7.33 7.48
C ASP A 68 21.53 7.74 6.03
N GLY A 69 20.27 7.62 5.59
CA GLY A 69 19.85 7.95 4.24
C GLY A 69 20.34 6.96 3.18
N LYS A 70 20.90 5.81 3.58
CA LYS A 70 21.29 4.76 2.64
C LYS A 70 20.05 4.05 2.10
N SER A 71 20.12 3.72 0.83
CA SER A 71 19.21 2.79 0.15
C SER A 71 19.99 1.56 -0.28
N SER A 72 19.28 0.46 -0.56
CA SER A 72 19.82 -0.56 -1.44
C SER A 72 20.11 0.04 -2.81
N ASP A 73 21.13 -0.45 -3.51
CA ASP A 73 21.25 -0.19 -4.94
C ASP A 73 19.95 -0.66 -5.61
N GLY A 74 19.17 0.29 -6.15
CA GLY A 74 17.89 0.00 -6.79
C GLY A 74 18.12 -1.00 -7.92
N LEU A 75 17.45 -2.16 -7.83
CA LEU A 75 17.59 -3.19 -8.86
C LEU A 75 16.56 -2.92 -9.96
N LEU A 76 17.06 -2.79 -11.18
CA LEU A 76 16.26 -2.95 -12.38
C LEU A 76 16.02 -4.44 -12.58
N ALA A 77 14.82 -4.82 -13.02
CA ALA A 77 14.57 -6.21 -13.42
C ALA A 77 15.62 -6.63 -14.47
N ASP A 78 16.46 -7.60 -14.13
CA ASP A 78 17.49 -8.14 -15.02
C ASP A 78 16.84 -9.05 -16.09
N GLU A 79 17.65 -9.87 -16.78
CA GLU A 79 17.11 -10.89 -17.69
C GLU A 79 16.37 -12.02 -16.95
N SER A 80 16.43 -12.07 -15.61
CA SER A 80 15.62 -12.98 -14.83
C SER A 80 14.22 -12.38 -14.60
N ASP A 81 13.20 -13.23 -14.65
CA ASP A 81 11.82 -12.82 -14.38
C ASP A 81 11.58 -12.49 -12.89
N SER A 82 12.61 -12.51 -12.04
CA SER A 82 12.51 -12.36 -10.59
C SER A 82 13.43 -11.27 -10.04
N LEU A 83 12.86 -10.34 -9.29
CA LEU A 83 13.58 -9.26 -8.62
C LEU A 83 13.69 -9.60 -7.14
N THR A 84 14.91 -9.62 -6.57
CA THR A 84 15.13 -9.80 -5.14
C THR A 84 16.02 -8.68 -4.60
N VAL A 85 15.47 -7.84 -3.73
CA VAL A 85 16.19 -6.74 -3.08
C VAL A 85 16.30 -7.06 -1.60
N THR A 86 17.50 -6.98 -1.03
CA THR A 86 17.72 -7.16 0.41
C THR A 86 18.47 -5.97 0.97
N TYR A 87 17.99 -5.44 2.08
CA TYR A 87 18.65 -4.36 2.80
C TYR A 87 18.40 -4.49 4.30
N GLN A 88 19.48 -4.53 5.07
CA GLN A 88 19.46 -4.80 6.50
C GLN A 88 18.63 -6.06 6.81
N TRP A 89 17.51 -5.92 7.52
CA TRP A 89 16.65 -6.99 8.02
C TRP A 89 15.45 -7.30 7.10
N LEU A 90 15.37 -6.65 5.94
CA LEU A 90 14.23 -6.72 5.04
C LEU A 90 14.66 -7.23 3.66
N THR A 91 13.95 -8.24 3.18
CA THR A 91 14.05 -8.74 1.80
C THR A 91 12.71 -8.57 1.11
N VAL A 92 12.73 -8.11 -0.14
CA VAL A 92 11.57 -8.01 -1.02
C VAL A 92 11.82 -8.88 -2.24
N ARG A 93 10.84 -9.71 -2.59
CA ARG A 93 10.83 -10.51 -3.82
C ARG A 93 9.65 -10.10 -4.66
N ALA A 94 9.90 -9.86 -5.95
CA ALA A 94 8.87 -9.56 -6.94
C ALA A 94 9.14 -10.39 -8.20
N LYS A 95 8.13 -10.49 -9.07
CA LYS A 95 8.32 -10.97 -10.44
C LYS A 95 8.14 -9.82 -11.41
N LYS A 96 8.86 -9.86 -12.51
CA LYS A 96 8.74 -8.88 -13.59
C LYS A 96 7.30 -8.89 -14.12
N PHE A 97 6.71 -7.71 -14.28
CA PHE A 97 5.32 -7.52 -14.71
C PHE A 97 4.24 -8.14 -13.78
N ASP A 98 4.63 -8.57 -12.58
CA ASP A 98 3.70 -8.98 -11.52
C ASP A 98 3.47 -7.77 -10.60
N ASN A 99 2.24 -7.58 -10.17
CA ASN A 99 1.83 -6.52 -9.25
C ASN A 99 1.84 -6.98 -7.78
N SER A 100 2.41 -8.16 -7.51
CA SER A 100 2.59 -8.69 -6.16
C SER A 100 4.05 -8.64 -5.70
N LEU A 101 4.21 -8.33 -4.42
CA LEU A 101 5.47 -8.30 -3.69
C LEU A 101 5.40 -9.27 -2.51
N THR A 102 6.42 -10.09 -2.34
CA THR A 102 6.64 -10.85 -1.11
C THR A 102 7.67 -10.12 -0.25
N ILE A 103 7.23 -9.65 0.90
CA ILE A 103 8.03 -8.92 1.88
C ILE A 103 8.41 -9.88 2.99
N ILE A 104 9.70 -10.02 3.25
CA ILE A 104 10.27 -10.96 4.21
C ILE A 104 11.07 -10.17 5.24
N ALA A 105 10.66 -10.24 6.51
CA ALA A 105 11.35 -9.62 7.63
C ALA A 105 12.08 -10.67 8.46
N GLU A 106 13.37 -10.45 8.73
CA GLU A 106 14.11 -11.24 9.71
C GLU A 106 13.57 -11.01 11.13
N PRO A 107 13.77 -11.94 12.08
CA PRO A 107 13.44 -11.71 13.48
C PRO A 107 14.14 -10.46 14.06
N ASN A 108 13.46 -9.74 14.95
CA ASN A 108 13.97 -8.55 15.60
C ASN A 108 14.39 -8.83 17.05
N ASN A 109 15.67 -9.15 17.24
CA ASN A 109 16.23 -9.42 18.57
C ASN A 109 16.89 -8.18 19.22
N THR A 110 16.67 -6.98 18.68
CA THR A 110 17.35 -5.76 19.12
C THR A 110 16.70 -5.09 20.34
N GLY A 111 15.49 -5.50 20.71
CA GLY A 111 14.70 -4.87 21.77
C GLY A 111 14.15 -3.49 21.41
N ARG A 112 14.30 -3.04 20.15
CA ARG A 112 13.82 -1.75 19.63
C ARG A 112 12.95 -1.96 18.40
N LYS A 113 11.92 -1.12 18.25
CA LYS A 113 11.14 -1.05 17.01
C LYS A 113 12.05 -0.58 15.87
N ARG A 114 11.93 -1.20 14.70
CA ARG A 114 12.64 -0.81 13.48
C ARG A 114 11.68 -0.63 12.31
N GLN A 115 12.09 0.15 11.32
CA GLN A 115 11.29 0.42 10.13
C GLN A 115 12.19 0.69 8.93
N LEU A 116 11.72 0.29 7.76
CA LEU A 116 12.30 0.59 6.45
C LEU A 116 11.16 0.91 5.49
N TYR A 117 11.49 1.42 4.31
CA TYR A 117 10.52 1.72 3.28
C TYR A 117 10.89 0.96 2.02
N ILE A 118 9.87 0.47 1.31
CA ILE A 118 10.02 -0.08 -0.04
C ILE A 118 9.52 1.00 -0.98
N ALA A 119 10.39 1.53 -1.83
CA ALA A 119 10.03 2.48 -2.87
C ALA A 119 10.04 1.74 -4.21
N GLY A 120 8.89 1.66 -4.86
CA GLY A 120 8.70 0.99 -6.14
C GLY A 120 8.30 1.97 -7.22
N TRP A 121 9.07 2.02 -8.30
CA TRP A 121 8.78 2.93 -9.41
C TRP A 121 7.64 2.40 -10.27
N VAL A 122 6.65 3.26 -10.51
CA VAL A 122 5.49 3.03 -11.38
C VAL A 122 5.40 4.22 -12.33
N ASP A 123 5.56 3.97 -13.63
CA ASP A 123 5.67 5.00 -14.67
C ASP A 123 6.65 6.14 -14.30
N ASN A 124 6.14 7.35 -14.08
CA ASN A 124 6.93 8.54 -13.73
C ASN A 124 6.83 8.91 -12.24
N SER A 125 6.39 7.98 -11.39
CA SER A 125 6.28 8.18 -9.95
C SER A 125 6.71 6.92 -9.19
N PHE A 126 6.48 6.91 -7.88
CA PHE A 126 6.76 5.76 -7.04
C PHE A 126 5.65 5.51 -6.04
N ALA A 127 5.44 4.24 -5.71
CA ALA A 127 4.68 3.80 -4.55
C ALA A 127 5.64 3.57 -3.38
N ASP A 128 5.23 3.99 -2.19
CA ASP A 128 5.95 3.75 -0.96
C ASP A 128 5.18 2.80 -0.04
N ILE A 129 5.86 1.78 0.45
CA ILE A 129 5.33 0.86 1.46
C ILE A 129 6.20 0.97 2.70
N LYS A 130 5.64 1.53 3.78
CA LYS A 130 6.32 1.57 5.08
C LYS A 130 6.28 0.20 5.75
N VAL A 131 7.43 -0.43 5.96
CA VAL A 131 7.53 -1.69 6.71
C VAL A 131 7.95 -1.39 8.14
N VAL A 132 7.15 -1.86 9.10
CA VAL A 132 7.39 -1.67 10.52
C VAL A 132 7.51 -3.02 11.20
N GLN A 133 8.54 -3.21 12.03
CA GLN A 133 8.67 -4.39 12.86
C GLN A 133 8.71 -4.03 14.35
N THR A 134 7.92 -4.73 15.16
CA THR A 134 7.91 -4.54 16.62
C THR A 134 9.18 -5.11 17.26
N LYS A 135 9.42 -4.72 18.52
CA LYS A 135 10.45 -5.33 19.37
C LYS A 135 9.99 -6.66 19.94
#